data_AF-A0A812F1A8-F1
#
_entry.id   AF-A0A812F1A8-F1
#
_cell.length_a   1.000
_cell.length_b   1.000
_cell.length_c   1.000
_cell.angle_alpha   90.00
_cell.angle_beta   90.00
_cell.angle_gamma   90.00
#
_symmetry.space_group_name_H-M   'P 1'
#
loop_
_entity.id
_entity.type
_entity.pdbx_description
1 polymer ?
#
loop_
_entity_poly.entity_id
_entity_poly.type
_entity_poly.pdbx_seq_one_letter_code
_entity_poly.pdbx_strand_id
1 'polypeptide(L)'
;MLVDTTIKENKLHDITHWGIRASIGAIFIFHSIKKFDPSWQQWLINNGLPAELQLPIALAEFLGGIFLISGIFTRITGSIFSVILLGAIFKIKGLDKFAGGQFTGWEFDLVMLAACLMIIITGPGKASISHLVKRIPRFLQ
;
A
#
# COMPACT_ATOMS: atom_id res chain seq x y z
N MET A 1 -15.95 12.76 32.99
CA MET A 1 -15.97 11.31 32.82
C MET A 1 -15.87 11.04 31.33
N LEU A 2 -14.67 10.69 30.85
CA LEU A 2 -14.50 10.29 29.45
C LEU A 2 -15.00 8.86 29.35
N VAL A 3 -16.03 8.63 28.54
CA VAL A 3 -16.49 7.28 28.21
C VAL A 3 -15.46 6.71 27.26
N ASP A 4 -14.56 5.87 27.76
CA ASP A 4 -13.63 5.14 26.92
C ASP A 4 -14.41 4.09 26.14
N THR A 5 -14.59 4.31 24.84
CA THR A 5 -15.13 3.31 23.92
C THR A 5 -14.01 2.33 23.56
N THR A 6 -13.81 1.31 24.40
CA THR A 6 -12.93 0.19 24.07
C THR A 6 -13.59 -0.69 23.02
N ILE A 7 -13.07 -0.67 21.78
CA ILE A 7 -13.47 -1.65 20.76
C ILE A 7 -13.03 -3.03 21.25
N LYS A 8 -13.99 -3.93 21.46
CA LYS A 8 -13.74 -5.30 21.90
C LYS A 8 -12.96 -6.04 20.81
N GLU A 9 -11.67 -6.23 21.03
CA GLU A 9 -10.84 -7.03 20.14
C GLU A 9 -11.37 -8.47 20.07
N ASN A 10 -11.85 -8.86 18.89
CA ASN A 10 -12.38 -10.20 18.63
C ASN A 10 -11.65 -10.82 17.43
N LYS A 11 -11.87 -12.12 17.18
CA LYS A 11 -11.22 -12.81 16.04
C LYS A 11 -11.52 -12.17 14.69
N LEU A 12 -12.68 -11.52 14.52
CA LEU A 12 -13.06 -10.85 13.27
C LEU A 12 -12.19 -9.63 13.01
N HIS A 13 -11.81 -8.89 14.05
CA HIS A 13 -10.90 -7.76 13.95
C HIS A 13 -9.54 -8.20 13.39
N ASP A 14 -8.97 -9.29 13.91
CA ASP A 14 -7.67 -9.82 13.46
C ASP A 14 -7.74 -10.35 12.03
N ILE A 15 -8.82 -11.08 11.69
CA ILE A 15 -9.05 -11.60 10.33
C ILE A 15 -9.20 -10.44 9.33
N THR A 16 -9.97 -9.41 9.69
CA THR A 16 -10.21 -8.25 8.82
C THR A 16 -8.92 -7.49 8.59
N HIS A 17 -8.15 -7.23 9.64
CA HIS A 17 -6.90 -6.50 9.52
C HIS A 17 -5.83 -7.27 8.73
N TRP A 18 -5.76 -8.59 8.91
CA TRP A 18 -4.94 -9.43 8.04
C TRP A 18 -5.45 -9.43 6.59
N GLY A 19 -6.76 -9.56 6.39
CA GLY A 19 -7.39 -9.57 5.06
C GLY A 19 -7.07 -8.31 4.27
N ILE A 20 -7.18 -7.13 4.89
CA ILE A 20 -6.86 -5.86 4.22
C ILE A 20 -5.39 -5.80 3.80
N ARG A 21 -4.46 -6.18 4.67
CA ARG A 21 -3.03 -6.24 4.34
C ARG A 21 -2.75 -7.24 3.23
N ALA A 22 -3.37 -8.41 3.28
CA ALA A 22 -3.21 -9.45 2.28
C ALA A 22 -3.72 -8.99 0.91
N SER A 23 -4.90 -8.36 0.85
CA SER A 23 -5.46 -7.80 -0.37
C SER A 23 -4.56 -6.71 -0.96
N ILE A 24 -4.17 -5.71 -0.16
CA ILE A 24 -3.30 -4.62 -0.65
C ILE A 24 -1.96 -5.19 -1.11
N GLY A 25 -1.34 -6.07 -0.33
CA GLY A 25 -0.06 -6.68 -0.68
C GLY A 25 -0.13 -7.50 -1.98
N ALA A 26 -1.19 -8.28 -2.17
CA ALA A 26 -1.39 -9.05 -3.40
C ALA A 26 -1.58 -8.15 -4.63
N ILE A 27 -2.36 -7.06 -4.49
CA ILE A 27 -2.57 -6.10 -5.58
C ILE A 27 -1.24 -5.46 -6.01
N PHE A 28 -0.41 -5.04 -5.05
CA PHE A 28 0.90 -4.45 -5.34
C PHE A 28 1.88 -5.45 -5.96
N ILE A 29 1.89 -6.71 -5.50
CA ILE A 29 2.67 -7.77 -6.15
C ILE A 29 2.25 -7.91 -7.62
N PHE A 30 0.96 -8.01 -7.90
CA PHE A 30 0.47 -8.13 -9.28
C PHE A 30 0.83 -6.91 -10.14
N HIS A 31 0.71 -5.70 -9.59
CA HIS A 31 1.08 -4.47 -10.32
C HIS A 31 2.58 -4.37 -10.59
N SER A 32 3.42 -4.89 -9.68
CA SER A 32 4.88 -4.83 -9.81
C SER A 32 5.42 -5.67 -10.97
N ILE A 33 4.76 -6.78 -11.33
CA ILE A 33 5.24 -7.73 -12.35
C ILE A 33 5.53 -7.02 -13.68
N LYS A 34 4.59 -6.19 -14.14
CA LYS A 34 4.76 -5.45 -15.41
C LYS A 34 5.85 -4.39 -15.34
N LYS A 35 6.23 -3.93 -14.16
CA LYS A 35 7.25 -2.87 -13.97
C LYS A 35 8.67 -3.39 -14.13
N PHE A 36 8.88 -4.70 -14.00
CA PHE A 36 10.15 -5.34 -14.32
C PHE A 36 10.39 -5.48 -15.83
N ASP A 37 9.36 -5.30 -16.66
CA ASP A 37 9.51 -5.34 -18.11
C ASP A 37 10.21 -4.06 -18.62
N PRO A 38 11.22 -4.16 -19.52
CA PRO A 38 11.90 -3.00 -20.10
C PRO A 38 10.95 -2.00 -20.78
N SER A 39 9.79 -2.43 -21.29
CA SER A 39 8.78 -1.54 -21.86
C SER A 39 8.21 -0.55 -20.85
N TRP A 40 8.25 -0.85 -19.55
CA TRP A 40 7.80 0.08 -18.51
C TRP A 40 8.71 1.31 -18.40
N GLN A 41 9.99 1.16 -18.73
CA GLN A 41 10.93 2.29 -18.79
C GLN A 41 10.49 3.33 -19.82
N GLN A 42 10.05 2.87 -20.99
CA GLN A 42 9.52 3.75 -22.04
C GLN A 42 8.20 4.38 -21.62
N TRP A 43 7.36 3.63 -20.91
CA TRP A 43 6.12 4.18 -20.33
C TRP A 43 6.40 5.31 -19.33
N LEU A 44 7.42 5.20 -18.48
CA LEU A 44 7.82 6.27 -17.56
C LEU A 44 8.21 7.54 -18.32
N ILE A 45 9.08 7.41 -19.32
CA ILE A 45 9.55 8.53 -20.14
C ILE A 45 8.37 9.23 -20.84
N ASN A 46 7.45 8.45 -21.42
CA ASN A 46 6.25 8.97 -22.09
C ASN A 46 5.30 9.72 -21.14
N ASN A 47 5.33 9.41 -19.84
CA ASN A 47 4.56 10.11 -18.80
C ASN A 47 5.37 11.21 -18.09
N GLY A 48 6.56 11.57 -18.62
CA GLY A 48 7.41 12.63 -18.07
C GLY A 48 8.01 12.27 -16.71
N LEU A 49 8.30 10.99 -16.48
CA LEU A 49 8.99 10.48 -15.30
C LEU A 49 10.39 9.96 -15.66
N PRO A 50 11.39 10.11 -14.76
CA PRO A 50 12.73 9.56 -14.96
C PRO A 50 12.70 8.04 -15.09
N ALA A 51 13.48 7.52 -16.04
CA ALA A 51 13.59 6.08 -16.32
C ALA A 51 14.19 5.28 -15.15
N GLU A 52 15.03 5.94 -14.36
CA GLU A 52 15.73 5.40 -13.19
C GLU A 52 14.76 4.99 -12.08
N LEU A 53 13.52 5.50 -12.09
CA LEU A 53 12.48 5.13 -11.15
C LEU A 53 11.92 3.73 -11.37
N GLN A 54 12.22 3.08 -12.49
CA GLN A 54 11.77 1.72 -12.79
C GLN A 54 12.07 0.73 -11.68
N LEU A 55 13.36 0.53 -11.40
CA LEU A 55 13.81 -0.49 -10.47
C LEU A 55 13.38 -0.21 -9.02
N PRO A 56 13.52 1.03 -8.49
CA PRO A 56 13.04 1.36 -7.15
C PRO A 56 11.54 1.12 -6.96
N ILE A 57 10.70 1.54 -7.92
CA ILE A 57 9.24 1.35 -7.80
C ILE A 57 8.88 -0.12 -7.90
N ALA A 58 9.43 -0.85 -8.88
CA ALA A 58 9.15 -2.28 -9.06
C ALA A 58 9.51 -3.10 -7.81
N LEU A 59 10.70 -2.87 -7.25
CA LEU A 59 11.15 -3.55 -6.03
C LEU A 59 10.34 -3.14 -4.81
N ALA A 60 10.03 -1.85 -4.66
CA ALA A 60 9.23 -1.35 -3.55
C ALA A 60 7.84 -2.00 -3.52
N GLU A 61 7.18 -2.11 -4.67
CA GLU A 61 5.85 -2.73 -4.78
C GLU A 61 5.89 -4.24 -4.55
N PHE A 62 6.87 -4.93 -5.15
CA PHE A 62 6.98 -6.38 -5.03
C PHE A 62 7.35 -6.81 -3.62
N LEU A 63 8.49 -6.33 -3.10
CA LEU A 63 8.97 -6.68 -1.76
C LEU A 63 8.06 -6.10 -0.68
N GLY A 64 7.57 -4.88 -0.88
CA GLY A 64 6.57 -4.28 0.00
C GLY A 64 5.34 -5.16 0.11
N GLY A 65 4.83 -5.71 -1.00
CA GLY A 65 3.63 -6.53 -0.97
C GLY A 65 3.83 -7.82 -0.16
N ILE A 66 5.00 -8.44 -0.29
CA ILE A 66 5.41 -9.61 0.50
C ILE A 66 5.51 -9.25 1.99
N PHE A 67 6.13 -8.13 2.33
CA PHE A 67 6.24 -7.63 3.69
C PHE A 67 4.87 -7.35 4.31
N LEU A 68 3.94 -6.78 3.53
CA LEU A 68 2.61 -6.47 4.00
C LEU A 68 1.79 -7.73 4.30
N ILE A 69 1.82 -8.73 3.40
CA ILE A 69 1.14 -10.03 3.59
C ILE A 69 1.71 -10.78 4.80
N SER A 70 3.04 -10.82 4.93
CA SER A 70 3.72 -11.48 6.05
C SER A 70 3.56 -10.74 7.38
N GLY A 71 3.15 -9.47 7.32
CA GLY A 71 2.99 -8.62 8.50
C GLY A 71 4.32 -8.19 9.11
N ILE A 72 5.30 -7.89 8.25
CA ILE A 72 6.61 -7.37 8.61
C ILE A 72 6.71 -5.93 8.06
N PHE A 73 7.29 -5.01 8.83
CA PHE A 73 7.48 -3.61 8.42
C PHE A 73 6.20 -2.93 7.91
N THR A 74 5.04 -3.24 8.48
CA THR A 74 3.74 -2.87 7.90
C THR A 74 3.53 -1.36 7.77
N ARG A 75 3.99 -0.57 8.75
CA ARG A 75 3.98 0.90 8.73
C ARG A 75 4.86 1.45 7.61
N ILE A 76 6.10 0.96 7.51
CA ILE A 76 7.05 1.43 6.49
C ILE A 76 6.48 1.12 5.10
N THR A 77 6.04 -0.11 4.88
CA THR A 77 5.46 -0.52 3.61
C THR A 77 4.21 0.28 3.28
N GLY A 78 3.31 0.48 4.25
CA GLY A 78 2.12 1.31 4.08
C GLY A 78 2.46 2.74 3.69
N SER A 79 3.50 3.35 4.29
CA SER A 79 3.98 4.68 3.92
C SER A 79 4.55 4.73 2.50
N ILE A 80 5.38 3.75 2.13
CA ILE A 80 5.95 3.65 0.77
C ILE A 80 4.82 3.53 -0.28
N PHE A 81 3.86 2.63 -0.05
CA PHE A 81 2.71 2.46 -0.93
C PHE A 81 1.86 3.72 -1.04
N SER A 82 1.66 4.44 0.07
CA SER A 82 0.94 5.71 0.06
C SER A 82 1.63 6.74 -0.83
N VAL A 83 2.96 6.87 -0.75
CA VAL A 83 3.72 7.79 -1.61
C VAL A 83 3.59 7.41 -3.08
N ILE A 84 3.67 6.11 -3.41
CA ILE A 84 3.51 5.62 -4.79
C ILE A 84 2.10 5.93 -5.31
N LEU A 85 1.05 5.67 -4.51
CA LEU A 85 -0.34 5.94 -4.89
C LEU A 85 -0.61 7.44 -5.07
N LEU A 86 -0.07 8.29 -4.20
CA LEU A 86 -0.14 9.74 -4.37
C LEU A 86 0.52 10.17 -5.70
N GLY A 87 1.70 9.62 -6.01
CA GLY A 87 2.35 9.83 -7.30
C GLY A 87 1.46 9.40 -8.48
N ALA A 88 0.86 8.21 -8.41
CA ALA A 88 -0.04 7.71 -9.44
C ALA A 88 -1.28 8.61 -9.64
N ILE A 89 -1.94 9.00 -8.54
CA ILE A 89 -3.15 9.85 -8.58
C ILE A 89 -2.82 11.21 -9.19
N PHE A 90 -1.83 11.92 -8.66
CA PHE A 90 -1.56 13.30 -9.06
C PHE A 90 -0.82 13.41 -10.40
N LYS A 91 0.15 12.53 -10.66
CA LYS A 91 1.02 12.64 -11.84
C LYS A 91 0.49 11.89 -13.05
N ILE A 92 -0.12 10.71 -12.86
CA ILE A 92 -0.54 9.85 -13.97
C ILE A 92 -2.01 10.05 -14.31
N LYS A 93 -2.89 10.07 -13.30
CA LYS A 93 -4.34 10.16 -13.51
C LYS A 93 -4.84 11.60 -13.57
N GLY A 94 -4.22 12.51 -12.81
CA GLY A 94 -4.45 13.95 -12.85
C GLY A 94 -5.75 14.38 -12.16
N LEU A 95 -5.74 15.58 -11.57
CA LEU A 95 -6.90 16.17 -10.88
C LEU A 95 -8.02 16.59 -11.84
N ASP A 96 -7.70 16.91 -13.10
CA ASP A 96 -8.70 17.33 -14.09
C ASP A 96 -9.72 16.22 -14.41
N LYS A 97 -9.34 14.96 -14.16
CA LYS A 97 -10.24 13.81 -14.26
C LYS A 97 -11.15 13.65 -13.05
N PHE A 98 -11.04 14.45 -11.99
CA PHE A 98 -12.02 14.43 -10.89
C PHE A 98 -13.37 15.04 -11.30
N ALA A 99 -13.39 15.92 -12.31
CA ALA A 99 -14.55 16.79 -12.57
C ALA A 99 -15.52 16.29 -13.67
N GLY A 100 -15.25 15.17 -14.36
CA GLY A 100 -16.28 14.53 -15.21
C GLY A 100 -15.86 14.02 -16.59
N GLY A 101 -15.01 13.00 -16.66
CA GLY A 101 -14.77 12.28 -17.91
C GLY A 101 -14.45 10.82 -17.68
N GLN A 102 -15.28 9.92 -18.21
CA GLN A 102 -15.11 8.45 -18.37
C GLN A 102 -14.19 7.75 -17.36
N PHE A 103 -14.77 6.95 -16.45
CA PHE A 103 -14.10 5.96 -15.57
C PHE A 103 -12.65 6.34 -15.23
N THR A 104 -12.55 7.33 -14.36
CA THR A 104 -11.37 8.17 -14.13
C THR A 104 -10.22 7.44 -13.45
N GLY A 105 -10.42 6.16 -13.09
CA GLY A 105 -9.40 5.21 -12.64
C GLY A 105 -8.78 5.54 -11.29
N TRP A 106 -8.91 6.77 -10.76
CA TRP A 106 -8.28 7.22 -9.52
C TRP A 106 -9.01 6.72 -8.28
N GLU A 107 -10.29 6.36 -8.40
CA GLU A 107 -11.14 5.91 -7.28
C GLU A 107 -10.55 4.67 -6.60
N PHE A 108 -10.07 3.72 -7.40
CA PHE A 108 -9.40 2.52 -6.90
C PHE A 108 -8.11 2.85 -6.14
N ASP A 109 -7.28 3.74 -6.68
CA ASP A 109 -6.04 4.17 -6.04
C ASP A 109 -6.33 4.93 -4.75
N LEU A 110 -7.42 5.73 -4.70
CA LEU A 110 -7.82 6.46 -3.51
C LEU A 110 -8.29 5.51 -2.40
N VAL A 111 -9.07 4.49 -2.73
CA VAL A 111 -9.48 3.45 -1.76
C VAL A 111 -8.27 2.68 -1.24
N MET A 112 -7.33 2.32 -2.13
CA MET A 112 -6.07 1.69 -1.72
C MET A 112 -5.24 2.61 -0.82
N LEU A 113 -5.19 3.92 -1.11
CA LEU A 113 -4.48 4.90 -0.29
C LEU A 113 -5.10 4.97 1.11
N ALA A 114 -6.42 5.06 1.20
CA ALA A 114 -7.13 5.04 2.48
C ALA A 114 -6.85 3.75 3.28
N ALA A 115 -6.81 2.60 2.61
CA ALA A 115 -6.42 1.33 3.23
C ALA A 115 -4.96 1.33 3.72
N CYS A 116 -4.03 1.90 2.96
CA CYS A 116 -2.63 2.05 3.37
C CYS A 116 -2.49 2.96 4.60
N LEU A 117 -3.22 4.08 4.63
CA LEU A 117 -3.26 4.99 5.78
C LEU A 117 -3.80 4.30 7.03
N MET A 118 -4.85 3.49 6.87
CA MET A 118 -5.38 2.67 7.97
C MET A 118 -4.30 1.70 8.49
N ILE A 119 -3.62 0.96 7.61
CA ILE A 119 -2.52 0.06 7.97
C ILE A 119 -1.40 0.78 8.72
N ILE A 120 -1.04 2.01 8.32
CA ILE A 120 0.00 2.80 9.02
C ILE A 120 -0.43 3.09 10.46
N ILE A 121 -1.71 3.36 10.69
CA ILE A 121 -2.23 3.69 12.02
C ILE A 121 -2.39 2.42 12.86
N THR A 122 -2.93 1.35 12.29
CA THR A 122 -3.25 0.09 12.99
C THR A 122 -2.03 -0.83 13.17
N GLY A 123 -0.99 -0.69 12.35
CA GLY A 123 0.24 -1.50 12.40
C GLY A 123 0.03 -2.95 11.96
N PRO A 124 0.75 -3.93 12.51
CA PRO A 124 0.78 -5.29 11.98
C PRO A 124 -0.36 -6.19 12.49
N GLY A 125 -1.10 -5.80 13.53
CA GLY A 125 -2.11 -6.65 14.16
C GLY A 125 -1.57 -7.97 14.74
N LYS A 126 -2.47 -8.75 15.37
CA LYS A 126 -2.11 -10.00 16.07
C LYS A 126 -1.78 -11.15 15.13
N ALA A 127 -2.43 -11.21 13.97
CA ALA A 127 -2.16 -12.17 12.89
C ALA A 127 -0.99 -11.68 12.01
N SER A 128 0.20 -11.50 12.60
CA SER A 128 1.42 -11.13 11.88
C SER A 128 2.62 -11.92 12.35
N ILE A 129 3.56 -12.18 11.45
CA ILE A 129 4.83 -12.83 11.81
C ILE A 129 5.62 -11.93 12.77
N SER A 130 5.52 -10.60 12.63
CA SER A 130 6.15 -9.69 13.60
C SER A 130 5.61 -9.84 15.02
N HIS A 131 4.31 -10.11 15.18
CA HIS A 131 3.73 -10.34 16.51
C HIS A 131 4.29 -11.62 17.15
N LEU A 132 4.59 -12.63 16.34
CA LEU A 132 5.23 -13.86 16.79
C LEU A 132 6.71 -13.65 17.14
N VAL A 133 7.44 -12.85 16.36
CA VAL A 133 8.90 -12.71 16.47
C VAL A 133 9.34 -11.70 17.54
N LYS A 134 8.49 -10.75 17.98
CA LYS A 134 8.74 -9.71 19.04
C LYS A 134 10.06 -8.91 18.99
N ARG A 135 10.94 -9.18 18.02
CA ARG A 135 12.30 -8.62 17.90
C ARG A 135 12.36 -7.37 17.02
N ILE A 136 11.27 -7.04 16.32
CA ILE A 136 11.18 -5.87 15.43
C ILE A 136 10.57 -4.71 16.22
N PRO A 137 11.18 -3.51 16.20
CA PRO A 137 10.67 -2.38 16.97
C PRO A 137 9.29 -1.94 16.49
N ARG A 138 8.39 -1.65 17.44
CA ARG A 138 6.96 -1.35 17.20
C ARG A 138 6.71 -0.13 16.32
N PHE A 139 7.63 0.82 16.23
CA PHE A 139 7.46 2.01 15.39
C PHE A 139 7.71 1.72 13.90
N LEU A 140 8.48 0.68 13.58
CA LEU A 140 8.69 0.20 12.21
C LEU A 140 7.58 -0.74 11.74
N GLN A 141 6.77 -1.24 12.67
CA GLN A 141 5.72 -2.22 12.46
C GLN A 141 4.37 -1.57 12.30
#